data_AF-A0A1Y6KGJ1-F1
#
_entry.id   AF-A0A1Y6KGJ1-F1
#
_cell.length_a   1.000
_cell.length_b   1.000
_cell.length_c   1.000
_cell.angle_alpha   90.00
_cell.angle_beta   90.00
_cell.angle_gamma   90.00
#
_symmetry.space_group_name_H-M   'P 1'
#
loop_
_entity.id
_entity.type
_entity.pdbx_description
1 polymer ?
#
loop_
_entity_poly.entity_id
_entity_poly.type
_entity_poly.pdbx_seq_one_letter_code
_entity_poly.pdbx_strand_id
1 'polypeptide(L)' 'MTQKRNRRKQTVSFADRLQQAALAARNAAQLLPAGPEREMMLKKALQAETAAHINELLSAPIMQAAER' A
#
# COMPACT_ATOMS: atom_id res chain seq x y z
N MET A 1 -22.01 -8.45 25.48
CA MET A 1 -21.91 -7.23 24.65
C MET A 1 -21.12 -7.56 23.38
N THR A 2 -21.77 -7.70 22.22
CA THR A 2 -21.07 -7.91 20.94
C THR A 2 -20.51 -6.58 20.45
N GLN A 3 -19.18 -6.43 20.41
CA GLN A 3 -18.54 -5.23 19.89
C GLN A 3 -18.88 -5.03 18.40
N LYS A 4 -19.32 -3.82 18.05
CA LYS A 4 -19.60 -3.44 16.67
C LYS A 4 -18.29 -3.31 15.90
N ARG A 5 -18.06 -4.20 14.93
CA ARG A 5 -16.88 -4.14 14.03
C ARG A 5 -16.99 -2.92 13.13
N ASN A 6 -15.91 -2.15 12.99
CA ASN A 6 -15.85 -1.02 12.07
C ASN A 6 -15.70 -1.51 10.62
N ARG A 7 -16.82 -1.93 10.02
CA ARG A 7 -16.88 -2.34 8.61
C ARG A 7 -16.99 -1.10 7.73
N ARG A 8 -15.93 -0.81 6.98
CA ARG A 8 -15.97 0.19 5.90
C ARG A 8 -16.02 -0.52 4.55
N LYS A 9 -16.94 -0.10 3.68
CA LYS A 9 -16.94 -0.53 2.28
C LYS A 9 -15.77 0.15 1.58
N GLN A 10 -14.91 -0.65 0.98
CA GLN A 10 -13.84 -0.15 0.15
C GLN A 10 -14.32 -0.15 -1.30
N THR A 11 -14.50 1.03 -1.89
CA THR A 11 -14.97 1.21 -3.27
C THR A 11 -13.86 1.07 -4.30
N VAL A 12 -12.63 1.39 -3.89
CA VAL A 12 -11.42 1.30 -4.71
C VAL A 12 -10.71 -0.03 -4.43
N SER A 13 -10.00 -0.58 -5.42
CA SER A 13 -9.27 -1.84 -5.24
C SER A 13 -8.18 -1.73 -4.17
N PHE A 14 -7.71 -2.88 -3.65
CA PHE A 14 -6.63 -2.85 -2.65
C PHE A 14 -5.32 -2.31 -3.23
N ALA A 15 -4.98 -2.69 -4.47
CA ALA A 15 -3.81 -2.21 -5.18
C ALA A 15 -3.83 -0.68 -5.34
N ASP A 16 -4.96 -0.13 -5.80
CA ASP A 16 -5.12 1.32 -5.98
C ASP A 16 -4.97 2.08 -4.66
N ARG A 17 -5.51 1.54 -3.56
CA ARG A 17 -5.35 2.17 -2.23
C ARG A 17 -3.90 2.17 -1.77
N LEU A 18 -3.13 1.13 -2.06
CA LEU A 18 -1.69 1.08 -1.74
C LEU A 18 -0.92 2.14 -2.55
N GLN A 19 -1.22 2.27 -3.84
CA GLN A 19 -0.63 3.31 -4.70
C GLN A 19 -1.00 4.72 -4.22
N GLN A 20 -2.28 4.95 -3.89
CA GLN A 20 -2.73 6.23 -3.32
C GLN A 20 -2.03 6.56 -2.00
N ALA A 21 -1.84 5.56 -1.13
CA ALA A 21 -1.12 5.75 0.12
C ALA A 21 0.36 6.08 -0.08
N ALA A 22 1.02 5.42 -1.04
CA ALA A 22 2.41 5.72 -1.41
C ALA A 22 2.56 7.16 -1.90
N LEU A 23 1.71 7.58 -2.84
CA LEU A 23 1.71 8.94 -3.40
C LEU A 23 1.42 9.99 -2.31
N ALA A 24 0.42 9.75 -1.47
CA ALA A 24 0.08 10.65 -0.37
C ALA A 24 1.26 10.81 0.61
N ALA A 25 1.95 9.72 0.94
CA ALA A 25 3.11 9.75 1.82
C ALA A 25 4.31 10.47 1.18
N ARG A 26 4.55 10.30 -0.13
CA ARG A 26 5.56 11.07 -0.88
C ARG A 26 5.24 12.56 -0.87
N ASN A 27 4.00 12.93 -1.17
CA ASN A 27 3.55 14.32 -1.18
C ASN A 27 3.69 14.96 0.22
N ALA A 28 3.30 14.24 1.27
CA ALA A 28 3.50 14.70 2.65
C ALA A 28 5.00 14.89 2.98
N ALA A 29 5.86 13.97 2.54
CA ALA A 29 7.30 14.10 2.73
C ALA A 29 7.94 15.28 1.98
N GLN A 30 7.36 15.71 0.85
CA GLN A 30 7.83 16.87 0.10
C GLN A 30 7.49 18.20 0.78
N LEU A 31 6.39 18.24 1.53
CA LEU A 31 5.96 19.43 2.29
C LEU A 31 6.73 19.61 3.60
N LEU A 32 7.40 18.56 4.09
CA LEU A 32 8.16 18.58 5.34
C LEU A 32 9.62 19.02 5.10
N PRO A 33 10.22 19.76 6.03
CA PRO A 33 11.65 20.04 5.99
C PRO A 33 12.47 18.74 6.17
N ALA A 34 13.76 18.80 5.85
CA ALA A 34 14.67 17.69 6.13
C ALA A 34 14.68 17.37 7.64
N GLY A 35 14.36 16.13 8.00
CA GLY A 35 14.24 15.71 9.39
C GLY A 35 13.56 14.35 9.55
N PRO A 36 13.43 13.88 10.81
CA PRO A 36 12.93 12.55 11.11
C PRO A 36 11.48 12.32 10.65
N GLU A 37 10.65 13.37 10.68
CA GLU A 37 9.26 13.29 10.21
C GLU A 37 9.18 13.04 8.70
N ARG A 38 10.01 13.75 7.92
CA ARG A 38 10.11 13.54 6.47
C ARG A 38 10.60 12.12 6.16
N GLU A 39 11.62 11.65 6.87
CA GLU A 39 12.12 10.28 6.71
C GLU A 39 11.05 9.23 7.05
N MET A 40 10.27 9.46 8.11
CA MET A 40 9.16 8.58 8.46
C MET A 40 8.11 8.53 7.34
N MET A 41 7.77 9.66 6.73
CA MET A 41 6.83 9.70 5.60
C MET A 41 7.40 8.99 4.37
N LEU A 42 8.69 9.15 4.08
CA LEU A 42 9.36 8.41 3.01
C LEU A 42 9.38 6.89 3.27
N LYS A 43 9.62 6.46 4.52
CA LYS A 43 9.55 5.04 4.91
C LYS A 43 8.14 4.48 4.70
N LYS A 44 7.10 5.23 5.07
CA LYS A 44 5.70 4.84 4.81
C LYS A 44 5.40 4.72 3.31
N ALA A 45 5.91 5.64 2.50
CA ALA A 45 5.77 5.56 1.05
C ALA A 45 6.40 4.27 0.50
N LEU A 46 7.65 3.98 0.88
CA LEU A 46 8.35 2.76 0.47
C LEU A 46 7.63 1.48 0.92
N GLN A 47 7.08 1.47 2.13
CA GLN A 47 6.28 0.34 2.62
C GLN A 47 5.03 0.12 1.78
N ALA A 48 4.33 1.19 1.41
CA ALA A 48 3.14 1.11 0.56
C ALA A 48 3.49 0.66 -0.87
N GLU A 49 4.59 1.17 -1.45
CA GLU A 49 5.13 0.74 -2.75
C GLU A 49 5.48 -0.75 -2.74
N THR A 50 6.20 -1.20 -1.72
CA THR A 50 6.57 -2.62 -1.54
C THR A 50 5.34 -3.51 -1.38
N ALA A 51 4.36 -3.08 -0.58
CA ALA A 51 3.12 -3.81 -0.39
C ALA A 51 2.32 -3.93 -1.70
N ALA A 52 2.31 -2.88 -2.52
CA ALA A 52 1.65 -2.92 -3.82
C ALA A 52 2.34 -3.91 -4.77
N HIS A 53 3.67 -3.93 -4.79
CA HIS A 53 4.44 -4.88 -5.58
C HIS A 53 4.22 -6.34 -5.13
N ILE A 54 4.21 -6.60 -3.81
CA ILE A 54 3.88 -7.93 -3.28
C ILE A 54 2.46 -8.32 -3.68
N ASN A 55 1.50 -7.39 -3.58
CA ASN A 55 0.13 -7.66 -3.99
C ASN A 55 0.03 -8.00 -5.48
N GLU A 56 0.79 -7.32 -6.34
CA GLU A 56 0.88 -7.63 -7.76
C GLU A 56 1.43 -9.05 -8.00
N LEU A 57 2.54 -9.41 -7.35
CA LEU A 57 3.12 -10.75 -7.45
C LEU A 57 2.15 -11.85 -7.00
N LEU A 58 1.38 -11.62 -5.94
CA LEU A 58 0.38 -12.57 -5.43
C LEU A 58 -0.90 -12.61 -6.27
N SER A 59 -1.21 -11.53 -6.99
CA SER A 59 -2.38 -11.44 -7.87
C SER A 59 -2.09 -12.00 -9.26
N ALA A 60 -0.81 -12.13 -9.63
CA ALA A 60 -0.43 -12.78 -10.87
C ALA A 60 -0.90 -14.24 -10.86
N PRO A 61 -1.50 -14.74 -11.94
CA PRO A 61 -1.84 -16.14 -12.04
C PRO A 61 -0.55 -16.94 -11.87
N ILE A 62 -0.56 -17.92 -10.96
CA ILE A 62 0.52 -18.90 -10.88
C ILE A 62 0.53 -19.57 -12.25
N MET A 63 1.53 -19.26 -13.06
CA MET A 63 1.75 -19.94 -14.33
C MET A 63 1.95 -21.41 -13.96
N GLN A 64 0.89 -22.22 -14.11
CA GLN A 64 0.96 -23.64 -13.83
C GLN A 64 2.12 -24.14 -14.69
N ALA A 65 3.18 -24.59 -14.00
CA ALA A 65 4.34 -25.19 -14.64
C ALA A 65 3.78 -26.20 -15.64
N ALA A 66 4.13 -25.97 -16.91
CA ALA A 66 3.60 -26.69 -18.05
C ALA A 66 3.39 -28.15 -17.70
N GLU A 67 2.13 -28.59 -17.75
CA GLU A 67 1.78 -30.00 -17.76
C GLU A 67 2.64 -30.67 -18.85
N ARG A 68 3.59 -31.49 -18.41
CA ARG A 68 4.32 -32.46 -19.22
C ARG A 68 4.52 -33.73 -18.41
#